data_AF-A0A934ZP34-F1
#
_entry.id   AF-A0A934ZP34-F1
#
_cell.length_a   1.000
_cell.length_b   1.000
_cell.length_c   1.000
_cell.angle_alpha   90.00
_cell.angle_beta   90.00
_cell.angle_gamma   90.00
#
_symmetry.space_group_name_H-M   'P 1'
#
loop_
_entity.id
_entity.type
_entity.pdbx_description
1 polymer ?
#
loop_
_entity_poly.entity_id
_entity_poly.type
_entity_poly.pdbx_seq_one_letter_code
_entity_poly.pdbx_strand_id
1 'polypeptide(L)'
;MVVVPRGLLRGRLYAAAAISLALGLWALLGVPSPQVRARVSPWRVVGDGAQHHWTTLRRWARDGAVGRLFASVTTIADPSRRTTAGRLATSLLGFAPPGDRGGDLESQLYAGGEHAM
;
A
#
# COMPACT_ATOMS: atom_id res chain seq x y z
N MET A 1 18.72 15.78 14.78
CA MET A 1 18.65 15.60 13.31
C MET A 1 18.15 14.19 13.04
N VAL A 2 16.90 14.01 12.61
CA VAL A 2 16.33 12.68 12.37
C VAL A 2 16.56 12.34 10.91
N VAL A 3 17.43 11.36 10.65
CA VAL A 3 17.54 10.72 9.34
C VAL A 3 16.31 9.82 9.20
N VAL A 4 15.28 10.30 8.51
CA VAL A 4 14.10 9.50 8.18
C VAL A 4 14.41 8.78 6.86
N PRO A 5 14.28 7.45 6.78
CA PRO A 5 14.37 6.73 5.52
C PRO A 5 13.44 7.38 4.47
N ARG A 6 13.98 7.67 3.28
CA ARG A 6 13.15 8.16 2.16
C ARG A 6 12.03 7.13 1.94
N GLY A 7 10.79 7.58 1.95
CA GLY A 7 9.61 6.73 1.83
C GLY A 7 8.77 6.58 3.10
N LEU A 8 9.25 7.01 4.28
CA LEU A 8 8.43 6.99 5.50
C LEU A 8 7.36 8.10 5.44
N LEU A 9 6.09 7.69 5.40
CA LEU A 9 4.96 8.61 5.44
C LEU A 9 4.93 9.32 6.79
N ARG A 10 4.93 10.65 6.79
CA ARG A 10 4.95 11.48 8.00
C ARG A 10 3.79 11.09 8.92
N GLY A 11 4.11 10.60 10.12
CA GLY A 11 3.12 10.15 11.12
C GLY A 11 2.58 8.73 10.94
N ARG A 12 3.20 7.89 10.10
CA ARG A 12 2.83 6.47 9.93
C ARG A 12 4.04 5.56 10.09
N LEU A 13 3.85 4.44 10.79
CA LEU A 13 4.88 3.41 11.02
C LEU A 13 5.24 2.60 9.75
N TYR A 14 4.72 2.97 8.58
CA TYR A 14 4.87 2.24 7.32
C TYR A 14 5.31 3.20 6.21
N ALA A 15 6.26 2.74 5.40
CA ALA A 15 6.68 3.43 4.19
C ALA A 15 5.61 3.36 3.09
N ALA A 16 5.60 4.34 2.18
CA ALA A 16 4.71 4.38 1.02
C ALA A 16 4.81 3.09 0.17
N ALA A 17 6.03 2.56 0.01
CA ALA A 17 6.32 1.27 -0.64
C ALA A 17 5.57 0.10 0.02
N ALA A 18 5.63 0.00 1.34
CA ALA A 18 4.96 -1.05 2.10
C ALA A 18 3.43 -0.94 2.01
N ILE A 19 2.89 0.28 1.99
CA ILE A 19 1.45 0.50 1.80
C ILE A 19 1.02 0.10 0.38
N SER A 20 1.80 0.49 -0.64
CA SER A 20 1.55 0.12 -2.04
C SER A 20 1.50 -1.41 -2.21
N LEU A 21 2.52 -2.10 -1.71
CA LEU A 21 2.61 -3.55 -1.71
C LEU A 21 1.41 -4.19 -1.00
N ALA A 22 1.04 -3.70 0.18
CA ALA A 22 -0.10 -4.23 0.93
C ALA A 22 -1.44 -4.08 0.17
N LEU A 23 -1.66 -2.94 -0.48
CA LEU A 23 -2.86 -2.70 -1.26
C LEU A 23 -2.94 -3.62 -2.48
N GLY A 24 -1.82 -3.83 -3.18
CA GLY A 24 -1.76 -4.73 -4.34
C GLY A 24 -1.91 -6.20 -3.96
N LEU A 25 -1.25 -6.66 -2.89
CA LEU A 25 -1.46 -8.01 -2.34
C LEU A 25 -2.93 -8.27 -2.02
N TRP A 26 -3.57 -7.30 -1.37
CA TRP A 26 -4.97 -7.44 -0.98
C TRP A 26 -5.92 -7.43 -2.16
N ALA A 27 -5.79 -6.46 -3.08
CA ALA A 27 -6.80 -6.21 -4.10
C ALA A 27 -6.53 -6.91 -5.43
N LEU A 28 -5.27 -6.98 -5.88
CA LEU A 28 -4.88 -7.61 -7.15
C LEU A 28 -4.62 -9.10 -6.98
N LEU A 29 -3.83 -9.47 -5.96
CA LEU A 29 -3.44 -10.87 -5.71
C LEU A 29 -4.44 -11.63 -4.83
N GLY A 30 -5.52 -10.98 -4.39
CA GLY A 30 -6.60 -11.63 -3.67
C GLY A 30 -6.27 -12.02 -2.23
N VAL A 31 -5.07 -11.68 -1.73
CA VAL A 31 -4.55 -12.20 -0.46
C VAL A 31 -5.41 -11.74 0.72
N PRO A 32 -5.81 -12.65 1.64
CA PRO A 32 -6.57 -12.29 2.82
C PRO A 32 -5.81 -11.30 3.73
N SER A 33 -6.53 -10.35 4.33
CA SER A 33 -5.94 -9.30 5.18
C SER A 33 -4.97 -9.80 6.27
N PRO A 34 -5.22 -10.94 6.96
CA PRO A 34 -4.26 -11.48 7.94
C PRO A 34 -2.92 -11.90 7.31
N GLN A 35 -2.97 -12.47 6.11
CA GLN A 35 -1.77 -12.89 5.38
C GLN A 35 -1.01 -11.68 4.82
N VAL A 36 -1.71 -10.66 4.31
CA VAL A 36 -1.07 -9.39 3.89
C VAL A 36 -0.32 -8.76 5.07
N ARG A 37 -0.97 -8.73 6.24
CA ARG A 37 -0.33 -8.21 7.46
C ARG A 37 0.90 -9.02 7.83
N ALA A 38 0.85 -10.35 7.78
CA ALA A 38 2.00 -11.20 8.10
C ALA A 38 3.20 -10.96 7.17
N ARG A 39 2.96 -10.57 5.90
CA ARG A 39 4.01 -10.24 4.93
C ARG A 39 4.56 -8.82 5.06
N VAL A 40 3.73 -7.85 5.44
CA VAL A 40 4.10 -6.41 5.41
C VAL A 40 4.42 -5.83 6.79
N SER A 41 3.82 -6.37 7.86
CA SER A 41 4.02 -5.88 9.23
C SER A 41 5.08 -6.72 9.97
N PRO A 42 6.17 -6.11 10.47
CA PRO A 42 7.10 -6.82 11.36
C PRO A 42 6.48 -7.09 12.75
N TRP A 43 5.38 -6.41 13.09
CA TRP A 43 4.69 -6.54 14.37
C TRP A 43 3.67 -7.67 14.32
N ARG A 44 4.06 -8.84 14.87
CA ARG A 44 3.27 -10.07 14.91
C ARG A 44 2.04 -10.01 15.82
N VAL A 45 2.00 -9.11 16.81
CA VAL A 45 0.96 -9.08 17.84
C VAL A 45 0.46 -7.65 18.07
N VAL A 46 -0.81 -7.38 17.73
CA VAL A 46 -1.56 -6.21 18.22
C VAL A 46 -3.03 -6.63 18.35
N GLY A 47 -3.45 -7.14 19.50
CA GLY A 47 -4.85 -7.39 19.92
C GLY A 47 -5.72 -8.30 19.03
N ASP A 48 -6.51 -9.18 19.64
CA ASP A 48 -7.38 -10.15 18.93
C ASP A 48 -8.34 -9.50 17.92
N GLY A 49 -8.76 -8.25 18.15
CA GLY A 49 -9.60 -7.49 17.23
C GLY A 49 -8.91 -7.06 15.92
N ALA A 50 -7.59 -6.88 15.90
CA ALA A 50 -6.86 -6.52 14.68
C ALA A 50 -6.47 -7.73 13.81
N GLN A 51 -6.71 -8.95 14.32
CA GLN A 51 -6.43 -10.20 13.59
C GLN A 51 -7.47 -10.49 12.51
N HIS A 52 -8.76 -10.17 12.75
CA HIS A 52 -9.84 -10.53 11.83
C HIS A 52 -10.04 -9.49 10.71
N HIS A 53 -9.88 -8.21 11.01
CA HIS A 53 -9.98 -7.15 10.02
C HIS A 53 -8.87 -6.12 10.24
N TRP A 54 -7.86 -6.14 9.38
CA TRP A 54 -6.83 -5.09 9.37
C TRP A 54 -7.44 -3.78 8.88
N THR A 55 -8.08 -3.04 9.80
CA THR A 55 -8.79 -1.78 9.55
C THR A 55 -7.88 -0.72 8.93
N THR A 56 -6.59 -0.77 9.25
CA THR A 56 -5.55 0.08 8.66
C THR A 56 -5.49 -0.04 7.14
N LEU A 57 -5.66 -1.25 6.58
CA LEU A 57 -5.64 -1.48 5.14
C LEU A 57 -6.81 -0.78 4.43
N ARG A 58 -8.01 -0.85 5.01
CA ARG A 58 -9.20 -0.14 4.51
C ARG A 58 -9.03 1.37 4.63
N ARG A 59 -8.41 1.84 5.72
CA ARG A 59 -8.06 3.25 5.91
C ARG A 59 -7.06 3.73 4.87
N TRP A 60 -6.06 2.91 4.53
CA TRP A 60 -5.10 3.23 3.47
C TRP A 60 -5.77 3.35 2.11
N ALA A 61 -6.63 2.40 1.75
CA ALA A 61 -7.41 2.52 0.52
C ALA A 61 -8.23 3.81 0.46
N ARG A 62 -8.88 4.19 1.57
CA ARG A 62 -9.62 5.46 1.67
C ARG A 62 -8.71 6.68 1.52
N ASP A 63 -7.63 6.74 2.28
CA ASP A 63 -6.74 7.90 2.29
C ASP A 63 -5.99 8.05 0.95
N GLY A 64 -5.63 6.94 0.30
CA GLY A 64 -5.07 6.93 -1.05
C GLY A 64 -6.06 7.42 -2.11
N ALA A 65 -7.33 7.02 -2.01
CA ALA A 65 -8.39 7.48 -2.93
C ALA A 65 -8.56 9.01 -2.95
N VAL A 66 -8.24 9.68 -1.84
CA VAL A 66 -8.35 11.14 -1.70
C VAL A 66 -7.00 11.85 -1.79
N GLY A 67 -5.97 11.18 -2.31
CA GLY A 67 -4.64 11.77 -2.54
C GLY A 67 -3.83 12.07 -1.28
N ARG A 68 -4.19 11.50 -0.12
CA ARG A 68 -3.46 11.73 1.15
C ARG A 68 -2.26 10.81 1.36
N LEU A 69 -2.06 9.84 0.48
CA LEU A 69 -0.97 8.86 0.58
C LEU A 69 0.02 8.91 -0.58
N PHE A 70 -0.47 9.18 -1.77
CA PHE A 70 0.33 9.21 -2.99
C PHE A 70 -0.07 10.47 -3.74
N ALA A 71 0.81 11.48 -3.74
CA ALA A 71 0.50 12.78 -4.33
C ALA A 71 0.36 12.69 -5.85
N SER A 72 1.04 11.73 -6.47
CA SER A 72 1.02 11.52 -7.92
C SER A 72 -0.17 10.72 -8.43
N VAL A 73 -0.99 10.14 -7.55
CA VAL A 73 -2.14 9.32 -7.94
C VAL A 73 -3.41 10.17 -7.93
N THR A 74 -4.11 10.20 -9.08
CA THR A 74 -5.42 10.86 -9.21
C THR A 74 -6.43 10.27 -8.23
N THR A 75 -7.34 11.12 -7.75
CA THR A 75 -8.40 10.69 -6.83
C THR A 75 -9.28 9.60 -7.46
N ILE A 76 -9.72 8.66 -6.62
CA ILE A 76 -10.48 7.49 -7.03
C ILE A 76 -11.80 7.45 -6.28
N ALA A 77 -12.90 7.62 -7.02
CA ALA A 77 -14.25 7.48 -6.50
C ALA A 77 -14.75 6.05 -6.75
N ASP A 78 -14.85 5.25 -5.68
CA ASP A 78 -15.48 3.93 -5.71
C ASP A 78 -16.03 3.58 -4.32
N PRO A 79 -17.26 3.04 -4.20
CA PRO A 79 -17.83 2.64 -2.91
C PRO A 79 -17.09 1.44 -2.30
N SER A 80 -16.49 0.57 -3.12
CA SER A 80 -15.76 -0.61 -2.67
C SER A 80 -14.31 -0.27 -2.36
N ARG A 81 -13.93 -0.40 -1.08
CA ARG A 81 -12.53 -0.21 -0.64
C ARG A 81 -11.56 -1.14 -1.35
N ARG A 82 -12.00 -2.35 -1.70
CA ARG A 82 -11.18 -3.33 -2.40
C ARG A 82 -10.94 -2.91 -3.84
N THR A 83 -11.97 -2.40 -4.51
CA THR A 83 -11.85 -1.86 -5.87
C THR A 83 -10.99 -0.61 -5.89
N THR A 84 -11.17 0.30 -4.93
CA THR A 84 -10.28 1.46 -4.74
C THR A 84 -8.83 1.04 -4.60
N ALA A 85 -8.54 0.07 -3.73
CA ALA A 85 -7.19 -0.44 -3.53
C ALA A 85 -6.60 -1.07 -4.80
N GLY A 86 -7.41 -1.79 -5.58
CA GLY A 86 -6.99 -2.35 -6.86
C GLY A 86 -6.59 -1.26 -7.86
N ARG A 87 -7.44 -0.24 -8.02
CA ARG A 87 -7.14 0.88 -8.92
C ARG A 87 -5.93 1.70 -8.46
N LEU A 88 -5.79 1.93 -7.15
CA LEU A 88 -4.58 2.55 -6.58
C LEU A 88 -3.33 1.71 -6.93
N ALA A 89 -3.37 0.40 -6.67
CA ALA A 89 -2.26 -0.50 -6.96
C ALA A 89 -1.89 -0.52 -8.44
N THR A 90 -2.88 -0.53 -9.35
CA THR A 90 -2.65 -0.42 -10.79
C THR A 90 -1.97 0.90 -11.16
N SER A 91 -2.41 2.03 -10.62
CA SER A 91 -1.74 3.31 -10.84
C SER A 91 -0.29 3.28 -10.33
N LEU A 92 -0.06 2.69 -9.16
CA LEU A 92 1.27 2.57 -8.54
C LEU A 92 2.22 1.70 -9.37
N LEU A 93 1.74 0.63 -10.02
CA LEU A 93 2.55 -0.12 -11.00
C LEU A 93 3.07 0.77 -12.13
N GLY A 94 2.28 1.74 -12.59
CA GLY A 94 2.70 2.71 -13.61
C GLY A 94 3.87 3.61 -13.18
N PHE A 95 4.03 3.82 -11.87
CA PHE A 95 5.14 4.59 -11.30
C PHE A 95 6.41 3.76 -11.07
N ALA A 96 6.37 2.44 -11.26
CA ALA A 96 7.56 1.61 -11.16
C ALA A 96 8.63 2.04 -12.20
N PRO A 97 9.91 2.19 -11.81
CA PRO A 97 10.99 2.51 -12.73
C PRO A 97 11.12 1.48 -13.86
N PRO A 98 11.60 1.86 -15.05
CA PRO A 98 11.74 0.93 -16.18
C PRO A 98 12.55 -0.33 -15.87
N GLY A 99 13.57 -0.22 -14.99
CA GLY A 99 14.39 -1.35 -14.54
C GLY A 99 13.62 -2.39 -13.73
N ASP A 100 12.54 -2.00 -13.06
CA ASP A 100 11.75 -2.88 -12.18
C ASP A 100 10.52 -3.49 -12.87
N ARG A 101 10.08 -2.93 -14.02
CA ARG A 101 8.87 -3.36 -14.76
C ARG A 101 8.91 -4.79 -15.33
N GLY A 102 10.09 -5.41 -15.36
CA GLY A 102 10.26 -6.81 -15.75
C GLY A 102 10.26 -7.78 -14.56
N GLY A 103 10.27 -7.26 -13.33
CA GLY A 103 10.26 -8.06 -12.10
C GLY A 103 8.88 -8.62 -11.76
N ASP A 104 8.80 -9.33 -10.64
CA ASP A 104 7.53 -9.79 -10.10
C ASP A 104 6.63 -8.61 -9.67
N LEU A 105 5.32 -8.87 -9.61
CA LEU A 105 4.33 -7.84 -9.32
C LEU A 105 4.53 -7.17 -7.95
N GLU A 106 5.05 -7.92 -6.95
CA GLU A 106 5.28 -7.40 -5.60
C GLU A 106 6.43 -6.38 -5.61
N SER A 107 7.54 -6.69 -6.29
CA SER A 107 8.66 -5.76 -6.48
C SER A 107 8.25 -4.49 -7.23
N GLN A 108 7.45 -4.61 -8.28
CA GLN A 108 6.93 -3.46 -9.03
C GLN A 108 6.04 -2.54 -8.17
N LEU A 109 5.15 -3.13 -7.36
CA LEU A 109 4.29 -2.37 -6.44
C LEU A 109 5.11 -1.64 -5.39
N TYR A 110 6.13 -2.31 -4.83
CA TYR A 110 7.02 -1.71 -3.85
C TYR A 110 7.73 -0.48 -4.45
N ALA A 111 8.40 -0.65 -5.60
CA ALA A 111 9.12 0.41 -6.28
C ALA A 111 8.20 1.56 -6.71
N GLY A 112 7.02 1.26 -7.26
CA GLY A 112 6.04 2.27 -7.65
C GLY A 112 5.51 3.09 -6.48
N GLY A 113 5.37 2.48 -5.30
CA GLY A 113 5.00 3.17 -4.07
C GLY A 113 6.03 4.18 -3.58
N GLU A 114 7.32 3.93 -3.82
CA GLU A 114 8.39 4.90 -3.50
C GLU A 114 8.40 6.12 -4.43
N HIS A 115 7.99 5.93 -5.68
CA HIS A 115 8.05 6.95 -6.73
C HIS A 115 6.76 7.79 -6.87
N ALA A 116 5.68 7.43 -6.19
CA ALA A 116 4.39 8.11 -6.25
C ALA A 116 4.14 9.14 -5.11
N MET A 117 5.19 9.47 -4.35
CA MET A 117 5.20 10.42 -3.22
C MET A 117 5.56 11.84 -3.68
#